data_AF-A0A661P4H3-F1
#
_entry.id   AF-A0A661P4H3-F1
#
_cell.length_a   1.000
_cell.length_b   1.000
_cell.length_c   1.000
_cell.angle_alpha   90.00
_cell.angle_beta   90.00
_cell.angle_gamma   90.00
#
_symmetry.space_group_name_H-M   'P 1'
#
loop_
_entity.id
_entity.type
_entity.pdbx_description
1 polymer ?
#
loop_
_entity_poly.entity_id
_entity_poly.type
_entity_poly.pdbx_seq_one_letter_code
_entity_poly.pdbx_strand_id
1 'polypeptide(L)'
;NFVDQFDTNSFLYLAKALDLYDVAWNFDSISEALERISCQSLWFAFTSDWLYPPAQTEELVTELQRLNKTVNYHLIDSDYGHDSFLVEPEKYIPLLKKFLDQLD
;
A
#
# COMPACT_ATOMS: atom_id res chain seq x y z
N ASN A 1 -20.10 13.50 13.84
CA ASN A 1 -20.52 12.09 13.86
C ASN A 1 -20.28 11.52 12.46
N PHE A 2 -19.80 10.29 12.30
CA PHE A 2 -19.56 9.69 10.97
C PHE A 2 -20.84 9.66 10.12
N VAL A 3 -21.98 9.32 10.73
CA VAL A 3 -23.26 9.23 10.02
C VAL A 3 -23.77 10.58 9.51
N ASP A 4 -23.22 11.70 10.00
CA ASP A 4 -23.57 13.04 9.50
C ASP A 4 -22.75 13.43 8.26
N GLN A 5 -21.66 12.70 7.97
CA GLN A 5 -20.66 13.07 6.96
C GLN A 5 -20.52 12.02 5.85
N PHE A 6 -21.05 10.81 6.04
CA PHE A 6 -20.86 9.70 5.11
C PHE A 6 -22.18 9.01 4.76
N ASP A 7 -22.45 8.87 3.45
CA ASP A 7 -23.60 8.12 2.95
C ASP A 7 -23.38 6.61 3.16
N THR A 8 -24.39 5.95 3.74
CA THR A 8 -24.40 4.51 3.96
C THR A 8 -24.24 3.72 2.66
N ASN A 9 -24.89 4.13 1.57
CA ASN A 9 -24.77 3.42 0.29
C ASN A 9 -23.34 3.55 -0.25
N SER A 10 -22.75 4.75 -0.21
CA SER A 10 -21.35 4.94 -0.58
C SER A 10 -20.43 4.06 0.26
N PHE A 11 -20.66 3.94 1.58
CA PHE A 11 -19.87 3.08 2.45
C PHE A 11 -19.95 1.61 2.03
N LEU A 12 -21.16 1.09 1.75
CA LEU A 12 -21.34 -0.30 1.31
C LEU A 12 -20.61 -0.60 0.00
N TYR A 13 -20.66 0.33 -0.95
CA TYR A 13 -19.97 0.15 -2.23
C TYR A 13 -18.45 0.24 -2.10
N LEU A 14 -17.93 1.13 -1.25
CA LEU A 14 -16.49 1.22 -0.98
C LEU A 14 -15.98 -0.01 -0.24
N ALA A 15 -16.68 -0.46 0.79
CA ALA A 15 -16.33 -1.69 1.53
C ALA A 15 -16.32 -2.90 0.59
N LYS A 16 -17.35 -3.04 -0.26
CA LYS A 16 -17.40 -4.11 -1.26
C LYS A 16 -16.27 -4.01 -2.29
N ALA A 17 -15.90 -2.80 -2.72
CA ALA A 17 -14.79 -2.62 -3.66
C ALA A 17 -13.44 -3.00 -3.03
N LEU A 18 -13.22 -2.67 -1.76
CA LEU A 18 -12.03 -3.07 -1.01
C LEU A 18 -11.97 -4.61 -0.85
N ASP A 19 -13.07 -5.25 -0.46
CA ASP A 19 -13.13 -6.70 -0.25
C ASP A 19 -12.94 -7.51 -1.55
N LEU A 20 -13.38 -6.97 -2.69
CA LEU A 20 -13.31 -7.64 -3.98
C LEU A 20 -12.03 -7.35 -4.77
N TYR A 21 -11.18 -6.44 -4.29
CA TYR A 21 -9.97 -6.09 -5.01
C TYR A 21 -8.99 -7.26 -5.03
N ASP A 22 -8.58 -7.64 -6.24
CA ASP A 22 -7.50 -8.59 -6.50
C ASP A 22 -6.62 -8.01 -7.62
N VAL A 23 -5.33 -7.80 -7.32
CA VAL A 23 -4.37 -7.25 -8.29
C VAL A 23 -4.17 -8.16 -9.49
N ALA A 24 -4.36 -9.48 -9.33
CA ALA A 24 -4.25 -10.47 -10.39
C ALA A 24 -5.56 -10.65 -11.17
N TRP A 25 -6.60 -9.88 -10.87
CA TRP A 25 -7.88 -10.01 -11.57
C TRP A 25 -7.70 -9.79 -13.09
N ASN A 26 -8.17 -10.75 -13.90
CA ASN A 26 -7.97 -10.84 -15.36
C ASN A 26 -6.52 -11.08 -15.83
N PHE A 27 -5.63 -11.53 -14.95
CA PHE A 27 -4.29 -12.00 -15.29
C PHE A 27 -4.15 -13.47 -14.90
N ASP A 28 -3.19 -14.17 -15.49
CA ASP A 28 -2.90 -15.57 -15.17
C ASP A 28 -2.15 -15.67 -13.82
N SER A 29 -1.54 -14.58 -13.34
CA SER A 29 -0.82 -14.52 -12.08
C SER A 29 -0.61 -13.08 -11.57
N ILE A 30 -0.29 -12.95 -10.28
CA ILE A 30 0.20 -11.69 -9.70
C ILE A 30 1.43 -11.18 -10.46
N SER A 31 2.34 -12.08 -10.85
CA SER A 31 3.54 -11.75 -11.63
C SER A 31 3.20 -11.03 -12.93
N GLU A 32 2.26 -11.56 -13.70
CA GLU A 32 1.84 -10.96 -14.97
C GLU A 32 1.20 -9.58 -14.76
N ALA A 33 0.39 -9.43 -13.71
CA ALA A 33 -0.20 -8.14 -13.35
C ALA A 33 0.88 -7.11 -12.99
N LEU A 34 1.82 -7.49 -12.11
CA LEU A 34 2.90 -6.61 -11.62
C LEU A 34 3.96 -6.30 -12.68
N GLU A 35 4.14 -7.16 -13.69
CA GLU A 35 5.05 -6.90 -14.82
C GLU A 35 4.70 -5.61 -15.57
N ARG A 36 3.42 -5.19 -15.52
CA ARG A 36 2.94 -3.97 -16.17
C ARG A 36 3.37 -2.70 -15.45
N ILE A 37 3.85 -2.78 -14.21
CA ILE A 37 4.39 -1.62 -13.48
C ILE A 37 5.73 -1.24 -14.11
N SER A 38 5.78 -0.03 -14.67
CA SER A 38 6.96 0.50 -15.37
C SER A 38 7.66 1.65 -14.62
N CYS A 39 7.06 2.14 -13.54
CA CYS A 39 7.63 3.19 -12.71
C CYS A 39 8.46 2.63 -11.56
N GLN A 40 9.37 3.46 -11.04
CA GLN A 40 9.94 3.22 -9.72
C GLN A 40 8.83 3.33 -8.68
N SER A 41 8.87 2.50 -7.64
CA SER A 41 7.82 2.47 -6.62
C SER A 41 8.39 2.56 -5.21
N LEU A 42 7.61 3.16 -4.31
CA LEU A 42 7.91 3.30 -2.89
C LEU A 42 6.77 2.68 -2.10
N TRP A 43 7.11 1.75 -1.21
CA TRP A 43 6.16 0.98 -0.42
C TRP A 43 6.47 1.15 1.07
N PHE A 44 5.41 1.39 1.84
CA PHE A 44 5.47 1.47 3.30
C PHE A 44 4.57 0.40 3.90
N ALA A 45 5.05 -0.24 4.96
CA ALA A 45 4.24 -1.06 5.85
C ALA A 45 4.46 -0.61 7.30
N PHE A 46 3.53 -0.91 8.20
CA PHE A 46 3.61 -0.53 9.62
C PHE A 46 3.58 -1.76 10.52
N THR A 47 4.49 -1.85 11.49
CA THR A 47 4.72 -3.07 12.30
C THR A 47 3.47 -3.59 13.02
N SER A 48 2.57 -2.70 13.44
CA SER A 48 1.33 -3.04 14.14
C SER A 48 0.08 -3.09 13.25
N ASP A 49 0.18 -2.85 11.94
CA ASP A 49 -0.99 -2.91 11.05
C ASP A 49 -1.52 -4.34 10.99
N TRP A 50 -2.76 -4.52 11.45
CA TRP A 50 -3.45 -5.81 11.42
C TRP A 50 -4.45 -5.92 10.27
N LEU A 51 -4.86 -4.77 9.68
CA LEU A 51 -5.81 -4.72 8.57
C LEU A 51 -5.09 -5.01 7.25
N TYR A 52 -3.90 -4.43 7.06
CA TYR A 52 -2.99 -4.71 5.95
C TYR A 52 -1.61 -5.09 6.51
N PRO A 53 -1.44 -6.35 6.97
CA PRO A 53 -0.21 -6.77 7.62
C PRO A 53 1.03 -6.58 6.74
N PRO A 54 2.20 -6.25 7.33
CA PRO A 54 3.43 -6.06 6.58
C PRO A 54 3.76 -7.19 5.60
N ALA A 55 3.47 -8.44 6.00
CA ALA A 55 3.69 -9.63 5.17
C ALA A 55 3.01 -9.55 3.78
N GLN A 56 1.83 -8.93 3.68
CA GLN A 56 1.13 -8.76 2.39
C GLN A 56 1.85 -7.75 1.49
N THR A 57 2.38 -6.66 2.06
CA THR A 57 3.19 -5.70 1.31
C THR A 57 4.52 -6.33 0.88
N GLU A 58 5.15 -7.09 1.78
CA GLU A 58 6.42 -7.79 1.53
C GLU A 58 6.30 -8.85 0.43
N GLU A 59 5.15 -9.52 0.32
CA GLU A 59 4.86 -10.44 -0.79
C GLU A 59 4.91 -9.72 -2.15
N LEU A 60 4.23 -8.57 -2.28
CA LEU A 60 4.24 -7.78 -3.53
C LEU A 60 5.63 -7.20 -3.82
N VAL A 61 6.33 -6.70 -2.81
CA VAL A 61 7.71 -6.17 -2.95
C VAL A 61 8.66 -7.27 -3.43
N THR A 62 8.56 -8.47 -2.85
CA THR A 62 9.37 -9.64 -3.25
C THR A 62 9.11 -10.00 -4.70
N GLU A 63 7.86 -10.00 -5.12
CA GLU A 63 7.49 -10.32 -6.50
C GLU A 63 7.98 -9.25 -7.48
N LEU A 64 7.82 -7.96 -7.17
CA LEU A 64 8.36 -6.87 -7.99
C LEU A 64 9.89 -6.94 -8.12
N GLN A 65 10.60 -7.29 -7.04
CA GLN A 65 12.05 -7.51 -7.08
C GLN A 65 12.42 -8.69 -7.98
N ARG A 66 11.66 -9.79 -7.94
CA ARG A 66 11.83 -10.95 -8.83
C ARG A 66 11.68 -10.57 -10.30
N LEU A 67 10.79 -9.62 -10.61
CA LEU A 67 10.57 -9.06 -11.94
C LEU A 67 11.58 -7.95 -12.31
N ASN A 68 12.63 -7.74 -11.52
CA ASN A 68 13.65 -6.70 -11.71
C ASN A 68 13.08 -5.27 -11.76
N LYS A 69 11.96 -5.00 -11.07
CA LYS A 69 11.42 -3.65 -10.93
C LYS A 69 12.22 -2.85 -9.90
N THR A 70 12.25 -1.52 -10.07
CA THR A 70 12.85 -0.62 -9.08
C THR A 70 11.87 -0.37 -7.93
N VAL A 71 12.18 -0.92 -6.76
CA VAL A 71 11.30 -0.91 -5.58
C VAL A 71 12.07 -0.43 -4.36
N ASN A 72 11.55 0.59 -3.68
CA ASN A 72 11.98 1.01 -2.35
C ASN A 72 10.94 0.56 -1.33
N TYR A 73 11.37 -0.17 -0.30
CA TYR A 73 10.49 -0.66 0.76
C TYR A 73 10.99 -0.21 2.13
N HIS A 74 10.07 0.23 2.98
CA HIS A 74 10.34 0.57 4.37
C HIS A 74 9.26 0.01 5.30
N LEU A 75 9.68 -0.81 6.27
CA LEU A 75 8.86 -1.18 7.42
C LEU A 75 9.01 -0.11 8.50
N ILE A 76 7.91 0.55 8.84
CA ILE A 76 7.85 1.64 9.82
C ILE A 76 7.38 1.09 11.15
N ASP A 77 8.14 1.34 12.21
CA ASP A 77 7.74 0.95 13.56
C ASP A 77 6.66 1.89 14.11
N SER A 78 5.53 1.35 14.53
CA SER A 78 4.38 2.10 15.04
C SER A 78 3.50 1.24 15.94
N ASP A 79 2.82 1.87 16.91
CA ASP A 79 1.80 1.27 17.77
C ASP A 79 0.36 1.62 17.33
N TYR A 80 0.18 2.42 16.28
CA TYR A 80 -1.13 2.94 15.84
C TYR A 80 -1.83 2.07 14.78
N GLY A 81 -1.27 0.90 14.45
CA GLY A 81 -1.86 -0.02 13.49
C GLY A 81 -2.01 0.59 12.09
N HIS A 82 -3.17 0.39 11.47
CA HIS A 82 -3.42 0.93 10.14
C HIS A 82 -3.38 2.46 10.08
N ASP A 83 -3.86 3.14 11.12
CA ASP A 83 -3.95 4.60 11.13
C ASP A 83 -2.57 5.30 11.24
N SER A 84 -1.49 4.53 11.39
CA SER A 84 -0.11 5.05 11.49
C SER A 84 0.25 6.02 10.38
N PHE A 85 -0.20 5.78 9.13
CA PHE A 85 0.10 6.68 8.02
C PHE A 85 -0.63 8.03 8.13
N LEU A 86 -1.68 8.14 8.94
CA LEU A 86 -2.39 9.40 9.18
C LEU A 86 -1.84 10.16 10.38
N VAL A 87 -1.38 9.44 11.41
CA VAL A 87 -1.10 10.03 12.73
C VAL A 87 0.39 10.19 13.03
N GLU A 88 1.28 9.47 12.34
CA GLU A 88 2.74 9.59 12.51
C GLU A 88 3.49 9.95 11.20
N PRO A 89 3.10 11.04 10.51
CA PRO A 89 3.71 11.45 9.24
C PRO A 89 5.23 11.66 9.32
N GLU A 90 5.74 12.10 10.46
CA GLU A 90 7.17 12.32 10.69
C GLU A 90 8.03 11.06 10.50
N LYS A 91 7.46 9.86 10.66
CA LYS A 91 8.18 8.60 10.54
C LYS A 91 8.46 8.20 9.08
N TYR A 92 7.63 8.63 8.12
CA TYR A 92 7.75 8.19 6.73
C TYR A 92 7.84 9.34 5.70
N ILE A 93 7.34 10.54 5.99
CA ILE A 93 7.40 11.70 5.07
C ILE A 93 8.84 12.04 4.64
N PRO A 94 9.88 12.01 5.50
CA PRO A 94 11.25 12.28 5.05
C PRO A 94 11.73 11.28 3.98
N LEU A 95 11.31 10.01 4.07
CA LEU A 95 11.63 8.97 3.10
C LEU A 95 10.88 9.21 1.78
N LEU A 96 9.60 9.60 1.86
CA LEU A 96 8.81 9.99 0.70
C LEU A 96 9.43 11.19 -0.03
N LYS A 97 9.82 12.24 0.70
CA LYS A 97 10.49 13.42 0.10
C LYS A 97 11.77 13.03 -0.61
N LYS A 98 12.63 12.26 0.07
CA LYS A 98 13.88 11.75 -0.52
C LYS A 98 13.63 10.94 -1.80
N PHE A 99 12.59 10.10 -1.83
CA PHE A 99 12.23 9.35 -3.02
C PHE A 99 11.77 10.26 -4.16
N LEU A 100 10.94 11.26 -3.87
CA LEU A 100 10.47 12.22 -4.88
C LEU A 100 11.63 13.07 -5.44
N ASP A 101 12.54 13.55 -4.58
CA ASP A 101 13.73 14.32 -4.99
C ASP A 101 14.69 13.53 -5.89
N GLN A 102 14.56 12.20 -5.96
CA GLN A 102 15.35 11.32 -6.84
C GLN A 102 14.69 11.06 -8.20
N LEU A 103 13.42 11.43 -8.35
CA LEU A 103 12.66 11.28 -9.60
C LEU A 103 12.78 12.49 -10.54
N ASP A 104 13.19 13.63 -9.99
CA ASP A 104 13.54 14.87 -10.72
C ASP A 104 14.96 14.80 -11.32
#